data_AF-A0AB35ANC0-F1
#
_entry.id   AF-A0AB35ANC0-F1
#
_cell.length_a   1.000
_cell.length_b   1.000
_cell.length_c   1.000
_cell.angle_alpha   90.00
_cell.angle_beta   90.00
_cell.angle_gamma   90.00
#
_symmetry.space_group_name_H-M   'P 1'
#
loop_
_entity.id
_entity.type
_entity.pdbx_description
1 polymer ?
#
loop_
_entity_poly.entity_id
_entity_poly.type
_entity_poly.pdbx_seq_one_letter_code
_entity_poly.pdbx_strand_id
1 'polypeptide(L)'
;MIRFSAPTLYLRGLPARLLHAPSPPPLELQDFTLLSQTNRSLVYGLKGAFWRTDYGLRRFDTPMEFLGDRDASAATLILSFMTVPAKRGRTRLVTQTHILCPTSHVRRRFLPYWLVIRPVSGLLRRRVLSQIKARCERSA
;
A
#
# COMPACT_ATOMS: atom_id res chain seq x y z
N MET A 1 23.51 20.33 20.39
CA MET A 1 22.54 21.43 20.53
C MET A 1 22.56 22.21 19.23
N ILE A 2 21.58 22.00 18.35
CA ILE A 2 21.53 22.62 17.01
C ILE A 2 20.11 23.17 16.80
N ARG A 3 20.02 24.48 16.55
CA ARG A 3 18.80 25.26 16.31
C ARG A 3 18.31 25.05 14.87
N PHE A 4 16.99 24.95 14.71
CA PHE A 4 16.30 25.06 13.42
C PHE A 4 15.68 26.46 13.28
N SER A 5 15.83 27.06 12.10
CA SER A 5 15.02 28.19 11.64
C SER A 5 14.84 28.09 10.13
N ALA A 6 13.64 27.72 9.71
CA ALA A 6 12.92 28.29 8.58
C ALA A 6 11.49 27.72 8.57
N PRO A 7 10.48 28.51 8.19
CA PRO A 7 9.12 28.33 8.67
C PRO A 7 8.17 27.73 7.61
N THR A 8 6.99 27.36 8.09
CA THR A 8 5.74 27.24 7.32
C THR A 8 5.53 25.95 6.52
N LEU A 9 5.49 24.86 7.28
CA LEU A 9 4.75 23.64 6.96
C LEU A 9 3.23 23.91 6.98
N TYR A 10 2.66 24.54 5.96
CA TYR A 10 1.20 24.68 5.81
C TYR A 10 0.73 24.23 4.44
N LEU A 11 0.47 22.92 4.30
CA LEU A 11 -0.73 22.40 3.61
C LEU A 11 -0.82 20.88 3.80
N ARG A 12 -1.05 20.44 5.03
CA ARG A 12 -1.35 19.03 5.36
C ARG A 12 -2.60 18.88 6.22
N GLY A 13 -3.67 19.62 5.93
CA GLY A 13 -4.86 19.52 6.78
C GLY A 13 -6.17 20.09 6.27
N LEU A 14 -6.39 20.26 4.96
CA LEU A 14 -7.57 20.99 4.48
C LEU A 14 -8.74 20.21 3.83
N PRO A 15 -8.66 18.91 3.47
CA PRO A 15 -9.91 18.17 3.26
C PRO A 15 -10.37 17.38 4.49
N ALA A 16 -9.49 17.06 5.45
CA ALA A 16 -9.83 16.19 6.57
C ALA A 16 -10.48 16.92 7.76
N ARG A 17 -10.14 18.20 8.00
CA ARG A 17 -10.72 19.00 9.09
C ARG A 17 -12.13 19.51 8.82
N LEU A 18 -12.55 19.55 7.56
CA LEU A 18 -13.92 19.92 7.18
C LEU A 18 -14.93 18.77 7.38
N LEU A 19 -14.47 17.53 7.58
CA LEU A 19 -15.36 16.36 7.55
C LEU A 19 -15.58 15.67 8.90
N HIS A 20 -14.93 16.08 10.01
CA HIS A 20 -15.06 15.42 11.33
C HIS A 20 -15.04 13.88 11.24
N ALA A 21 -14.35 13.34 10.23
CA ALA A 21 -14.32 11.91 9.98
C ALA A 21 -13.17 11.32 10.80
N PRO A 22 -13.40 10.25 11.59
CA PRO A 22 -12.33 9.57 12.28
C PRO A 22 -11.24 9.16 11.28
N SER A 23 -9.97 9.37 11.64
CA SER A 23 -8.86 8.87 10.84
C SER A 23 -9.02 7.36 10.74
N PRO A 24 -9.01 6.79 9.53
CA PRO A 24 -9.08 5.35 9.40
C PRO A 24 -7.84 4.69 10.07
N PRO A 25 -7.97 3.45 10.57
CA PRO A 25 -6.85 2.76 11.21
C PRO A 25 -5.66 2.59 10.25
N PRO A 26 -4.42 2.42 10.72
CA PRO A 26 -3.32 2.10 9.81
C PRO A 26 -3.54 0.70 9.19
N LEU A 27 -3.31 0.57 7.88
CA LEU A 27 -3.25 -0.74 7.22
C LEU A 27 -1.91 -1.39 7.52
N GLU A 28 -1.93 -2.58 8.10
CA GLU A 28 -0.75 -3.34 8.45
C GLU A 28 -0.57 -4.55 7.53
N LEU A 29 0.66 -5.08 7.40
CA LEU A 29 0.91 -6.25 6.55
C LEU A 29 0.10 -7.48 6.99
N GLN A 30 -0.27 -7.58 8.27
CA GLN A 30 -1.12 -8.64 8.81
C GLN A 30 -2.57 -8.58 8.29
N ASP A 31 -3.02 -7.45 7.78
CA ASP A 31 -4.34 -7.34 7.15
C ASP A 31 -4.37 -7.96 5.75
N PHE A 32 -3.19 -8.26 5.18
CA PHE A 32 -3.05 -8.81 3.84
C PHE A 32 -2.97 -10.34 3.90
N THR A 33 -3.65 -10.97 2.95
CA THR A 33 -3.50 -12.40 2.68
C THR A 33 -2.23 -12.62 1.86
N LEU A 34 -1.31 -13.47 2.34
CA LEU A 34 -0.17 -13.90 1.55
C LEU A 34 -0.65 -14.81 0.42
N LEU A 35 -0.47 -14.40 -0.84
CA LEU A 35 -0.93 -15.15 -2.03
C LEU A 35 0.14 -16.04 -2.63
N SER A 36 1.40 -15.59 -2.57
CA SER A 36 2.53 -16.34 -3.10
C SER A 36 3.83 -15.89 -2.45
N GLN A 37 4.70 -16.86 -2.16
CA GLN A 37 6.05 -16.62 -1.64
C GLN A 37 7.04 -17.53 -2.35
N THR A 38 8.09 -16.93 -2.87
CA THR A 38 9.25 -17.63 -3.44
C THR A 38 10.53 -17.01 -2.91
N ASN A 39 11.68 -17.57 -3.26
CA ASN A 39 12.99 -17.01 -2.92
C ASN A 39 13.23 -15.61 -3.52
N ARG A 40 12.47 -15.20 -4.54
CA ARG A 40 12.65 -13.92 -5.24
C ARG A 40 11.40 -13.04 -5.28
N SER A 41 10.27 -13.52 -4.77
CA SER A 41 9.02 -12.77 -4.82
C SER A 41 8.13 -13.01 -3.61
N LEU A 42 7.42 -11.96 -3.20
CA LEU A 42 6.33 -12.00 -2.24
C LEU A 42 5.13 -11.29 -2.85
N VAL A 43 3.97 -11.91 -2.79
CA VAL A 43 2.72 -11.35 -3.32
C VAL A 43 1.66 -11.40 -2.22
N TYR A 44 1.11 -10.25 -1.92
CA TYR A 44 0.07 -10.03 -0.93
C TYR A 44 -1.20 -9.54 -1.61
N GLY A 45 -2.34 -10.00 -1.11
CA GLY A 45 -3.67 -9.61 -1.54
C GLY A 45 -4.43 -8.93 -0.42
N LEU A 46 -5.20 -7.90 -0.78
CA LEU A 46 -6.13 -7.24 0.12
C LEU A 46 -7.40 -6.90 -0.65
N LYS A 47 -8.58 -7.19 -0.10
CA LYS A 47 -9.85 -6.73 -0.67
C LYS A 47 -10.58 -5.84 0.32
N GLY A 48 -11.15 -4.76 -0.19
CA GLY A 48 -11.95 -3.86 0.62
C GLY A 48 -12.50 -2.67 -0.15
N ALA A 49 -13.41 -1.97 0.49
CA ALA A 49 -13.91 -0.68 0.05
C ALA A 49 -13.04 0.42 0.67
N PHE A 50 -11.82 0.59 0.16
CA PHE A 50 -10.78 1.45 0.75
C PHE A 50 -11.17 2.93 0.94
N TRP A 51 -12.23 3.39 0.27
CA TRP A 51 -12.78 4.74 0.43
C TRP A 51 -13.69 4.88 1.67
N ARG A 52 -14.03 3.79 2.36
CA ARG A 52 -14.75 3.82 3.63
C ARG A 52 -13.79 4.09 4.78
N THR A 53 -14.29 4.66 5.87
CA THR A 53 -13.53 4.96 7.10
C THR A 53 -13.02 3.71 7.82
N ASP A 54 -13.71 2.58 7.67
CA ASP A 54 -13.31 1.27 8.19
C ASP A 54 -12.63 0.41 7.12
N TYR A 55 -12.38 0.97 5.93
CA TYR A 55 -11.93 0.31 4.69
C TYR A 55 -12.77 -0.87 4.19
N GLY A 56 -13.78 -1.31 4.94
CA GLY A 56 -14.53 -2.53 4.65
C GLY A 56 -13.63 -3.72 4.31
N LEU A 57 -12.54 -3.91 5.07
CA LEU A 57 -11.57 -4.96 4.78
C LEU A 57 -12.20 -6.34 4.87
N ARG A 58 -11.80 -7.20 3.96
CA ARG A 58 -12.15 -8.62 3.96
C ARG A 58 -10.87 -9.42 4.13
N ARG A 59 -10.83 -10.18 5.22
CA ARG A 59 -9.73 -11.08 5.54
C ARG A 59 -10.01 -12.44 4.93
N PHE A 60 -8.96 -13.07 4.44
CA PHE A 60 -8.98 -14.41 3.89
C PHE A 60 -7.81 -15.17 4.48
N ASP A 61 -8.06 -16.38 4.94
CA ASP A 61 -7.05 -17.20 5.59
C ASP A 61 -6.20 -17.94 4.54
N THR A 62 -6.77 -18.17 3.35
CA THR A 62 -6.08 -18.87 2.27
C THR A 62 -6.05 -18.07 0.95
N PRO A 63 -5.02 -18.28 0.10
CA PRO A 63 -5.00 -17.73 -1.25
C PRO A 63 -6.20 -18.16 -2.10
N MET A 64 -6.68 -19.39 -1.90
CA MET A 64 -7.81 -19.94 -2.67
C MET A 64 -9.11 -19.20 -2.35
N GLU A 65 -9.38 -18.91 -1.08
CA GLU A 65 -10.54 -18.09 -0.68
C GLU A 65 -10.45 -16.68 -1.27
N PHE A 66 -9.26 -16.07 -1.19
CA PHE A 66 -9.03 -14.75 -1.78
C PHE A 66 -9.34 -14.72 -3.28
N LEU A 67 -8.85 -15.71 -4.03
CA LEU A 67 -9.04 -15.82 -5.48
C LEU A 67 -10.48 -16.22 -5.87
N GLY A 68 -11.11 -17.05 -5.04
CA GLY A 68 -12.48 -17.53 -5.24
C GLY A 68 -13.54 -16.47 -4.96
N ASP A 69 -13.22 -15.47 -4.14
CA ASP A 69 -14.16 -14.41 -3.81
C ASP A 69 -14.52 -13.51 -5.02
N ARG A 70 -15.83 -13.37 -5.27
CA ARG A 70 -16.42 -12.67 -6.43
C ARG A 70 -17.18 -11.39 -6.07
N ASP A 71 -16.97 -10.86 -4.88
CA ASP A 71 -17.69 -9.66 -4.44
C ASP A 71 -17.36 -8.44 -5.31
N ALA A 72 -18.39 -7.97 -6.03
CA ALA A 72 -18.30 -6.86 -6.96
C ALA A 72 -18.36 -5.47 -6.28
N SER A 73 -18.54 -5.42 -4.96
CA SER A 73 -18.65 -4.19 -4.18
C SER A 73 -17.30 -3.69 -3.63
N ALA A 74 -16.27 -4.54 -3.64
CA ALA A 74 -14.95 -4.25 -3.08
C ALA A 74 -13.89 -4.08 -4.19
N ALA A 75 -12.87 -3.23 -3.93
CA ALA A 75 -11.68 -3.19 -4.75
C ALA A 75 -10.69 -4.27 -4.28
N THR A 76 -9.95 -4.85 -5.21
CA THR A 76 -8.85 -5.79 -4.93
C THR A 76 -7.52 -5.06 -5.11
N LEU A 77 -6.64 -5.16 -4.12
CA LEU A 77 -5.29 -4.64 -4.16
C LEU A 77 -4.32 -5.81 -4.09
N ILE A 78 -3.39 -5.86 -5.04
CA ILE A 78 -2.27 -6.80 -5.05
C ILE A 78 -0.99 -6.02 -4.85
N LEU A 79 -0.25 -6.36 -3.80
CA LEU A 79 1.06 -5.80 -3.50
C LEU A 79 2.11 -6.87 -3.75
N SER A 80 3.03 -6.62 -4.66
CA SER A 80 4.16 -7.51 -4.92
C SER A 80 5.48 -6.87 -4.54
N PHE A 81 6.40 -7.72 -4.07
CA PHE A 81 7.82 -7.44 -3.90
C PHE A 81 8.59 -8.46 -4.74
N MET A 82 9.55 -8.01 -5.54
CA MET A 82 10.30 -8.88 -6.44
C MET A 82 11.76 -8.46 -6.45
N THR A 83 12.67 -9.43 -6.41
CA THR A 83 14.10 -9.22 -6.58
C THR A 83 14.50 -9.59 -8.01
N VAL A 84 15.12 -8.64 -8.69
CA VAL A 84 15.60 -8.80 -10.07
C VAL A 84 17.12 -8.67 -10.07
N PRO A 85 17.86 -9.59 -10.71
CA PRO A 85 19.30 -9.43 -10.90
C PRO A 85 19.62 -8.10 -11.59
N ALA A 86 20.63 -7.40 -11.11
CA ALA A 86 21.14 -6.17 -11.70
C ALA A 86 22.63 -6.33 -12.05
N LYS A 87 23.16 -5.39 -12.85
CA LYS A 87 24.57 -5.42 -13.27
C LYS A 87 25.51 -5.41 -12.06
N ARG A 88 26.68 -6.03 -12.21
CA ARG A 88 27.78 -6.07 -11.22
C ARG A 88 27.41 -6.75 -9.89
N GLY A 89 26.70 -7.88 -9.94
CA GLY A 89 26.36 -8.66 -8.74
C GLY A 89 25.36 -7.98 -7.81
N ARG A 90 24.69 -6.92 -8.26
CA ARG A 90 23.69 -6.20 -7.46
C ARG A 90 22.31 -6.83 -7.63
N THR A 91 21.44 -6.63 -6.66
CA THR A 91 20.03 -7.01 -6.74
C THR A 91 19.16 -5.76 -6.70
N ARG A 92 18.18 -5.69 -7.60
CA ARG A 92 17.17 -4.63 -7.62
C ARG A 92 15.90 -5.16 -6.95
N LEU A 93 15.50 -4.51 -5.86
CA LEU A 93 14.20 -4.73 -5.24
C LEU A 93 13.15 -3.85 -5.92
N VAL A 94 12.08 -4.47 -6.40
CA VAL A 94 10.94 -3.83 -7.06
C VAL A 94 9.69 -4.08 -6.23
N THR A 95 8.84 -3.07 -6.11
CA THR A 95 7.52 -3.20 -5.48
C THR A 95 6.45 -2.65 -6.42
N GLN A 96 5.41 -3.43 -6.66
CA GLN A 96 4.29 -3.04 -7.51
C GLN A 96 2.99 -3.14 -6.73
N THR A 97 2.06 -2.23 -7.03
CA THR A 97 0.72 -2.27 -6.44
C THR A 97 -0.26 -2.23 -7.59
N HIS A 98 -1.03 -3.30 -7.75
CA HIS A 98 -2.09 -3.40 -8.73
C HIS A 98 -3.42 -3.26 -8.01
N ILE A 99 -4.31 -2.44 -8.53
CA ILE A 99 -5.65 -2.27 -7.96
C ILE A 99 -6.65 -2.62 -9.05
N LEU A 100 -7.48 -3.61 -8.77
CA LEU A 100 -8.59 -4.04 -9.60
C LEU A 100 -9.90 -3.52 -8.99
N CYS A 101 -10.64 -2.76 -9.76
CA CYS A 101 -12.01 -2.36 -9.44
C CYS A 101 -12.96 -3.22 -10.29
N PRO A 102 -13.72 -4.16 -9.70
CA PRO A 102 -14.56 -5.10 -10.48
C PRO A 102 -15.71 -4.41 -11.21
N THR A 103 -16.15 -3.23 -10.75
CA THR A 103 -17.24 -2.47 -11.36
C THR A 103 -16.86 -1.00 -11.58
N SER A 104 -17.55 -0.35 -12.52
CA SER A 104 -17.41 1.10 -12.76
C SER A 104 -17.81 1.92 -11.53
N HIS A 105 -18.75 1.43 -10.72
CA HIS A 105 -19.14 2.04 -9.46
C HIS A 105 -18.02 2.05 -8.42
N VAL A 106 -17.37 0.90 -8.20
CA VAL A 106 -16.19 0.79 -7.33
C VAL A 106 -15.08 1.71 -7.83
N ARG A 107 -14.81 1.73 -9.14
CA ARG A 107 -13.80 2.60 -9.74
C ARG A 107 -14.08 4.09 -9.48
N ARG A 108 -15.33 4.54 -9.63
CA ARG A 108 -15.71 5.94 -9.39
C ARG A 108 -15.51 6.37 -7.94
N ARG A 109 -15.78 5.48 -6.98
CA ARG A 109 -15.54 5.74 -5.55
C ARG A 109 -14.06 5.67 -5.19
N PHE A 110 -13.33 4.74 -5.79
CA PHE A 110 -11.92 4.54 -5.52
C PHE A 110 -11.03 5.65 -6.10
N LEU A 111 -11.34 6.17 -7.29
CA LEU A 111 -10.50 7.15 -7.98
C LEU A 111 -10.21 8.45 -7.19
N PRO A 112 -11.20 9.17 -6.62
CA PRO A 112 -10.91 10.38 -5.84
C PRO A 112 -10.09 10.05 -4.59
N TYR A 113 -10.43 8.97 -3.89
CA TYR A 113 -9.65 8.46 -2.76
C TYR A 113 -8.18 8.21 -3.16
N TRP A 114 -7.96 7.50 -4.28
CA TRP A 114 -6.63 7.19 -4.81
C TRP A 114 -5.81 8.44 -5.10
N LEU A 115 -6.40 9.47 -5.70
CA LEU A 115 -5.69 10.72 -6.01
C LEU A 115 -5.17 11.42 -4.76
N VAL A 116 -5.92 11.37 -3.66
CA VAL A 116 -5.52 11.95 -2.37
C VAL A 116 -4.37 11.14 -1.72
N ILE A 117 -4.44 9.81 -1.76
CA ILE A 117 -3.47 8.95 -1.04
C ILE A 117 -2.19 8.67 -1.83
N ARG A 118 -2.22 8.72 -3.17
CA ARG A 118 -1.10 8.39 -4.06
C ARG A 118 0.21 9.12 -3.70
N PRO A 119 0.25 10.44 -3.45
CA PRO A 119 1.52 11.13 -3.14
C PRO A 119 2.14 10.63 -1.82
N VAL A 120 1.32 10.39 -0.80
CA VAL A 120 1.78 9.90 0.51
C VAL A 120 2.23 8.44 0.41
N SER A 121 1.47 7.61 -0.29
CA SER A 121 1.81 6.20 -0.53
C SER A 121 3.16 6.04 -1.25
N GLY A 122 3.44 6.89 -2.25
CA GLY A 122 4.72 6.88 -2.96
C GLY A 122 5.92 7.22 -2.06
N LEU A 123 5.78 8.21 -1.17
CA LEU A 123 6.83 8.59 -0.22
C LEU A 123 7.10 7.48 0.81
N LEU A 124 6.04 6.89 1.37
CA LEU A 124 6.16 5.78 2.32
C LEU A 124 6.89 4.60 1.67
N ARG A 125 6.52 4.26 0.43
CA ARG A 125 7.15 3.17 -0.33
C ARG A 125 8.65 3.39 -0.54
N ARG A 126 9.05 4.62 -0.89
CA ARG A 126 10.47 4.97 -1.02
C ARG A 126 11.21 4.78 0.30
N ARG A 127 10.62 5.22 1.43
CA ARG A 127 11.22 5.04 2.76
C ARG A 127 11.39 3.56 3.11
N VAL A 128 10.37 2.74 2.90
CA VAL A 128 10.42 1.30 3.13
C VAL A 128 11.53 0.64 2.30
N LEU A 129 11.62 0.94 1.00
CA LEU A 129 12.67 0.40 0.14
C LEU A 129 14.08 0.85 0.58
N SER A 130 14.25 2.12 0.97
CA SER A 130 15.52 2.63 1.48
C SER A 130 15.94 1.93 2.78
N GLN A 131 14.99 1.66 3.68
CA GLN A 131 15.25 0.93 4.93
C GLN A 131 15.64 -0.52 4.66
N ILE A 132 14.93 -1.20 3.74
CA ILE A 132 15.27 -2.57 3.34
C ILE A 132 16.68 -2.60 2.75
N LYS A 133 17.00 -1.69 1.83
CA LYS A 133 18.35 -1.56 1.25
C LYS A 133 19.41 -1.40 2.35
N ALA A 134 19.24 -0.44 3.26
CA ALA A 134 20.20 -0.18 4.33
C ALA A 134 20.36 -1.37 5.28
N ARG A 135 19.30 -2.16 5.51
CA ARG A 135 19.38 -3.38 6.32
C ARG A 135 20.16 -4.48 5.58
N CYS A 136 19.86 -4.74 4.32
CA CYS A 136 20.56 -5.74 3.52
C CYS A 136 22.05 -5.42 3.36
N GLU A 137 22.41 -4.15 3.16
CA GLU A 137 23.82 -3.73 3.00
C GLU A 137 24.62 -3.76 4.29
N ARG A 138 23.97 -3.82 5.46
CA ARG A 138 24.64 -4.01 6.76
C ARG A 138 24.78 -5.48 7.16
N SER A 139 24.01 -6.36 6.55
CA SER A 139 24.01 -7.81 6.82
C SER A 139 24.82 -8.60 5.79
N ALA A 140 25.44 -7.93 4.83
CA ALA A 140 26.36 -8.48 3.84
C ALA A 140 27.80 -8.12 4.23
#